data_AF-A0A847MZJ7-F1
#
_entry.id   AF-A0A847MZJ7-F1
#
_cell.length_a   1.000
_cell.length_b   1.000
_cell.length_c   1.000
_cell.angle_alpha   90.00
_cell.angle_beta   90.00
_cell.angle_gamma   90.00
#
_symmetry.space_group_name_H-M   'P 1'
#
loop_
_entity.id
_entity.type
_entity.pdbx_description
1 polymer ?
#
loop_
_entity_poly.entity_id
_entity_poly.type
_entity_poly.pdbx_seq_one_letter_code
_entity_poly.pdbx_strand_id
1 'polypeptide(L)'
;VKVFEAVAGSVGLNLKAAKDAGLDADAVVVHKASHTAYFPGSEKVSLMLIFDKESKQILGAQAAGRVGVDKRIDVITTAMAGNLTIDDLAELDLAYAPPFNSPNGPVNMAAFTAQNHLSNFSPSILAKDLETFVLEKQPIAIDLRDPITFGKASLRGSNNLSQAMLRDNLDKIPQGHAILLISDDGQKGHVVLRMLKGAGFEEVYNVSGGYLSIERHARAIGYVHLDVSLFPIEKKSVKKEKSVVEEEEAEETIASDGPVILDVRTPMEFAMGAYPGAINVGLDDLQSWAQGFEDKNRKIIVYCASGARSSYGMRILRQLGFTDVENGGGLHQMMARQR
;
A
#
# COMPACT_ATOMS: atom_id res chain seq x y z
N VAL A 1 3.32 -7.08 25.14
CA VAL A 1 4.78 -7.27 25.36
C VAL A 1 5.58 -6.23 24.60
N LYS A 2 6.71 -5.78 25.15
CA LYS A 2 7.66 -4.90 24.46
C LYS A 2 8.80 -5.74 23.88
N VAL A 3 9.14 -5.51 22.61
CA VAL A 3 10.18 -6.21 21.86
C VAL A 3 11.09 -5.15 21.24
N PHE A 4 12.19 -4.84 21.93
CA PHE A 4 13.04 -3.67 21.63
C PHE A 4 12.21 -2.37 21.59
N GLU A 5 12.16 -1.69 20.43
CA GLU A 5 11.37 -0.48 20.20
C GLU A 5 9.93 -0.78 19.76
N ALA A 6 9.62 -2.04 19.43
CA ALA A 6 8.29 -2.46 19.01
C ALA A 6 7.46 -2.97 20.20
N VAL A 7 6.15 -2.97 20.01
CA VAL A 7 5.16 -3.53 20.92
C VAL A 7 4.34 -4.56 20.14
N ALA A 8 4.06 -5.68 20.77
CA ALA A 8 3.09 -6.66 20.29
C ALA A 8 2.05 -6.92 21.39
N GLY A 9 0.79 -7.03 21.01
CA GLY A 9 -0.32 -7.31 21.91
C GLY A 9 -1.33 -8.25 21.26
N SER A 10 -2.04 -9.00 22.10
CA SER A 10 -3.09 -9.92 21.67
C SER A 10 -4.19 -9.99 22.72
N VAL A 11 -5.43 -10.16 22.29
CA VAL A 11 -6.60 -10.40 23.13
C VAL A 11 -7.46 -11.50 22.50
N GLY A 12 -8.13 -12.29 23.32
CA GLY A 12 -9.03 -13.34 22.86
C GLY A 12 -8.31 -14.53 22.21
N LEU A 13 -9.02 -15.22 21.33
CA LEU A 13 -8.49 -16.35 20.58
C LEU A 13 -7.69 -15.86 19.37
N ASN A 14 -6.54 -16.50 19.12
CA ASN A 14 -5.92 -16.42 17.80
C ASN A 14 -6.72 -17.28 16.80
N LEU A 15 -6.54 -17.04 15.50
CA LEU A 15 -7.34 -17.71 14.47
C LEU A 15 -7.22 -19.24 14.50
N LYS A 16 -6.03 -19.78 14.82
CA LYS A 16 -5.84 -21.23 14.93
C LYS A 16 -6.62 -21.78 16.12
N ALA A 17 -6.51 -21.16 17.30
CA ALA A 17 -7.23 -21.57 18.50
C ALA A 17 -8.75 -21.47 18.33
N ALA A 18 -9.25 -20.45 17.63
CA ALA A 18 -10.67 -20.31 17.32
C ALA A 18 -11.18 -21.46 16.43
N LYS A 19 -10.44 -21.79 15.36
CA LYS A 19 -10.77 -22.93 14.48
C LYS A 19 -10.64 -24.27 15.20
N ASP A 20 -9.59 -24.47 16.00
CA ASP A 20 -9.38 -25.69 16.79
C ASP A 20 -10.50 -25.89 17.84
N ALA A 21 -11.13 -24.80 18.31
CA ALA A 21 -12.29 -24.83 19.20
C ALA A 21 -13.63 -25.07 18.48
N GLY A 22 -13.63 -25.27 17.15
CA GLY A 22 -14.83 -25.55 16.36
C GLY A 22 -15.68 -24.31 16.00
N LEU A 23 -15.16 -23.10 16.17
CA LEU A 23 -15.83 -21.86 15.77
C LEU A 23 -15.69 -21.64 14.25
N ASP A 24 -16.71 -21.05 13.60
CA ASP A 24 -16.63 -20.64 12.18
C ASP A 24 -15.87 -19.31 12.05
N ALA A 25 -14.60 -19.34 12.46
CA ALA A 25 -13.76 -18.16 12.60
C ALA A 25 -13.04 -17.78 11.30
N ASP A 26 -13.00 -16.47 11.03
CA ASP A 26 -12.18 -15.86 10.00
C ASP A 26 -11.34 -14.70 10.55
N ALA A 27 -10.44 -14.17 9.73
CA ALA A 27 -9.68 -12.99 10.09
C ALA A 27 -9.35 -12.09 8.89
N VAL A 28 -9.10 -10.82 9.20
CA VAL A 28 -8.53 -9.85 8.26
C VAL A 28 -7.33 -9.15 8.89
N VAL A 29 -6.41 -8.66 8.04
CA VAL A 29 -5.24 -7.91 8.45
C VAL A 29 -5.25 -6.53 7.80
N VAL A 30 -5.00 -5.50 8.60
CA VAL A 30 -4.80 -4.13 8.13
C VAL A 30 -3.45 -3.59 8.60
N HIS A 31 -2.85 -2.72 7.80
CA HIS A 31 -1.63 -1.98 8.15
C HIS A 31 -1.88 -0.49 8.02
N LYS A 32 -2.42 0.10 9.08
CA LYS A 32 -2.88 1.48 9.09
C LYS A 32 -1.98 2.33 9.98
N ALA A 33 -1.72 3.56 9.54
CA ALA A 33 -1.01 4.55 10.32
C ALA A 33 -1.62 4.73 11.73
N SER A 34 -0.78 4.86 12.75
CA SER A 34 -1.13 5.03 14.17
C SER A 34 -1.96 6.27 14.42
N HIS A 35 -1.76 7.29 13.59
CA HIS A 35 -2.53 8.51 13.51
C HIS A 35 -2.36 9.08 12.10
N THR A 36 -2.98 10.22 11.81
CA THR A 36 -2.93 10.79 10.47
C THR A 36 -1.50 10.97 9.96
N ALA A 37 -1.24 10.49 8.74
CA ALA A 37 0.11 10.32 8.19
C ALA A 37 0.88 11.63 7.95
N TYR A 38 0.18 12.75 7.74
CA TYR A 38 0.83 14.06 7.60
C TYR A 38 1.36 14.61 8.94
N PHE A 39 0.94 14.04 10.07
CA PHE A 39 1.39 14.51 11.38
C PHE A 39 2.64 13.74 11.84
N PRO A 40 3.68 14.41 12.38
CA PRO A 40 4.94 13.77 12.75
C PRO A 40 4.80 12.55 13.68
N GLY A 41 5.72 11.60 13.54
CA GLY A 41 5.78 10.39 14.37
C GLY A 41 4.73 9.33 14.04
N SER A 42 4.01 9.47 12.91
CA SER A 42 3.03 8.47 12.48
C SER A 42 3.71 7.19 11.99
N GLU A 43 3.32 6.06 12.56
CA GLU A 43 3.88 4.76 12.26
C GLU A 43 2.81 3.72 11.95
N LYS A 44 3.09 2.73 11.10
CA LYS A 44 2.11 1.67 10.78
C LYS A 44 1.85 0.77 12.00
N VAL A 45 0.57 0.61 12.32
CA VAL A 45 0.04 -0.43 13.21
C VAL A 45 -0.48 -1.57 12.36
N SER A 46 0.01 -2.76 12.64
CA SER A 46 -0.44 -4.01 12.03
C SER A 46 -1.48 -4.60 12.95
N LEU A 47 -2.70 -4.76 12.47
CA LEU A 47 -3.81 -5.28 13.27
C LEU A 47 -4.48 -6.42 12.52
N MET A 48 -4.50 -7.60 13.14
CA MET A 48 -5.32 -8.73 12.75
C MET A 48 -6.56 -8.77 13.63
N LEU A 49 -7.74 -8.78 13.02
CA LEU A 49 -9.02 -8.94 13.71
C LEU A 49 -9.56 -10.34 13.40
N ILE A 50 -9.88 -11.11 14.42
CA ILE A 50 -10.46 -12.46 14.33
C ILE A 50 -11.92 -12.38 14.78
N PHE A 51 -12.82 -12.91 13.97
CA PHE A 51 -14.26 -12.82 14.18
C PHE A 51 -14.97 -14.09 13.73
N ASP A 52 -16.15 -14.33 14.28
CA ASP A 52 -17.05 -15.40 13.86
C ASP A 52 -17.84 -14.96 12.62
N LYS A 53 -17.95 -15.83 11.62
CA LYS A 53 -18.54 -15.48 10.32
C LYS A 53 -20.05 -15.32 10.36
N GLU A 54 -20.74 -16.07 11.22
CA GLU A 54 -22.20 -16.06 11.31
C GLU A 54 -22.68 -14.99 12.29
N SER A 55 -22.22 -15.06 13.54
CA SER A 55 -22.63 -14.15 14.61
C SER A 55 -21.96 -12.79 14.55
N LYS A 56 -20.91 -12.64 13.73
CA LYS A 56 -20.08 -11.43 13.61
C LYS A 56 -19.39 -10.99 14.90
N GLN A 57 -19.39 -11.84 15.93
CA GLN A 57 -18.75 -11.55 17.21
C GLN A 57 -17.23 -11.47 17.04
N ILE A 58 -16.62 -10.56 17.79
CA ILE A 58 -15.16 -10.43 17.86
C ILE A 58 -14.62 -11.56 18.74
N LEU A 59 -13.83 -12.46 18.15
CA LEU A 59 -13.25 -13.61 18.86
C LEU A 59 -11.87 -13.30 19.43
N GLY A 60 -11.16 -12.36 18.80
CA GLY A 60 -9.85 -11.91 19.25
C GLY A 60 -9.20 -10.92 18.30
N ALA A 61 -8.04 -10.43 18.71
CA ALA A 61 -7.21 -9.57 17.87
C ALA A 61 -5.73 -9.70 18.23
N GLN A 62 -4.89 -9.37 17.26
CA GLN A 62 -3.44 -9.30 17.43
C GLN A 62 -2.94 -8.01 16.80
N ALA A 63 -2.10 -7.26 17.51
CA ALA A 63 -1.55 -6.01 17.01
C ALA A 63 -0.04 -5.94 17.23
N ALA A 64 0.67 -5.37 16.26
CA ALA A 64 2.10 -5.13 16.33
C ALA A 64 2.49 -3.81 15.65
N GLY A 65 3.42 -3.08 16.25
CA GLY A 65 3.86 -1.77 15.78
C GLY A 65 4.72 -1.06 16.82
N ARG A 66 5.12 0.18 16.55
CA ARG A 66 5.94 0.99 17.48
C ARG A 66 5.11 2.01 18.27
N VAL A 67 3.98 2.43 17.72
CA VAL A 67 3.14 3.49 18.30
C VAL A 67 1.68 3.03 18.39
N GLY A 68 1.09 3.20 19.57
CA GLY A 68 -0.35 3.06 19.81
C GLY A 68 -0.91 1.65 19.59
N VAL A 69 -0.12 0.60 19.85
CA VAL A 69 -0.57 -0.81 19.80
C VAL A 69 -1.50 -1.14 20.96
N ASP A 70 -1.08 -0.75 22.17
CA ASP A 70 -1.83 -0.81 23.43
C ASP A 70 -3.26 -0.27 23.27
N LYS A 71 -3.41 0.97 22.78
CA LYS A 71 -4.72 1.59 22.56
C LYS A 71 -5.65 0.75 21.70
N ARG A 72 -5.13 0.06 20.68
CA ARG A 72 -5.96 -0.76 19.77
C ARG A 72 -6.41 -2.03 20.47
N ILE A 73 -5.52 -2.63 21.25
CA ILE A 73 -5.84 -3.81 22.04
C ILE A 73 -6.87 -3.46 23.13
N ASP A 74 -6.75 -2.33 23.82
CA ASP A 74 -7.69 -1.93 24.86
C ASP A 74 -9.10 -1.66 24.31
N VAL A 75 -9.21 -1.00 23.15
CA VAL A 75 -10.50 -0.78 22.47
C VAL A 75 -11.15 -2.11 22.09
N ILE A 76 -10.39 -3.03 21.49
CA ILE A 76 -10.93 -4.34 21.08
C ILE A 76 -11.29 -5.19 22.30
N THR A 77 -10.48 -5.16 23.35
CA THR A 77 -10.77 -5.84 24.63
C THR A 77 -12.09 -5.33 25.22
N THR A 78 -12.29 -4.02 25.21
CA THR A 78 -13.54 -3.38 25.69
C THR A 78 -14.73 -3.79 24.82
N ALA A 79 -14.58 -3.78 23.49
CA ALA A 79 -15.62 -4.20 22.57
C ALA A 79 -16.02 -5.67 22.80
N MET A 80 -15.04 -6.56 22.96
CA MET A 80 -15.28 -7.97 23.27
C MET A 80 -15.99 -8.15 24.62
N ALA A 81 -15.58 -7.43 25.66
CA ALA A 81 -16.23 -7.46 26.97
C ALA A 81 -17.69 -6.98 26.90
N GLY A 82 -17.99 -6.05 25.98
CA GLY A 82 -19.34 -5.58 25.67
C GLY A 82 -20.14 -6.47 24.72
N ASN A 83 -19.60 -7.62 24.29
CA ASN A 83 -20.19 -8.49 23.26
C ASN A 83 -20.50 -7.76 21.94
N LEU A 84 -19.69 -6.76 21.59
CA LEU A 84 -19.82 -6.02 20.35
C LEU A 84 -19.39 -6.88 19.14
N THR A 85 -20.05 -6.65 18.01
CA THR A 85 -19.75 -7.29 16.74
C THR A 85 -18.77 -6.47 15.91
N ILE A 86 -18.32 -7.00 14.77
CA ILE A 86 -17.57 -6.21 13.79
C ILE A 86 -18.39 -5.03 13.22
N ASP A 87 -19.72 -5.11 13.21
CA ASP A 87 -20.58 -4.03 12.74
C ASP A 87 -20.57 -2.87 13.75
N ASP A 88 -20.67 -3.18 15.04
CA ASP A 88 -20.53 -2.18 16.10
C ASP A 88 -19.12 -1.57 16.12
N LEU A 89 -18.10 -2.39 15.88
CA LEU A 89 -16.70 -1.95 15.84
C LEU A 89 -16.44 -0.94 14.70
N ALA A 90 -17.17 -1.07 13.59
CA ALA A 90 -17.10 -0.16 12.45
C ALA A 90 -17.63 1.24 12.82
N GLU A 91 -18.69 1.28 13.65
CA GLU A 91 -19.41 2.49 14.06
C GLU A 91 -18.83 3.17 15.31
N LEU A 92 -17.80 2.59 15.96
CA LEU A 92 -17.18 3.22 17.13
C LEU A 92 -16.59 4.60 16.79
N ASP A 93 -17.13 5.63 17.45
CA ASP A 93 -16.62 7.00 17.39
C ASP A 93 -15.44 7.18 18.36
N LEU A 94 -14.24 6.86 17.87
CA LEU A 94 -13.02 6.92 18.65
C LEU A 94 -12.42 8.32 18.61
N ALA A 95 -11.87 8.77 19.74
CA ALA A 95 -11.22 10.08 19.86
C ALA A 95 -10.22 10.33 18.71
N TYR A 96 -10.45 11.45 18.01
CA TYR A 96 -9.66 11.87 16.87
C TYR A 96 -9.14 13.29 17.04
N ALA A 97 -7.82 13.42 16.91
CA ALA A 97 -7.12 14.61 16.46
C ALA A 97 -5.87 14.14 15.70
N PRO A 98 -5.26 14.98 14.83
CA PRO A 98 -4.07 14.60 14.05
C PRO A 98 -2.95 13.88 14.82
N PRO A 99 -2.58 14.26 16.07
CA PRO A 99 -1.54 13.56 16.84
C PRO A 99 -1.96 12.20 17.42
N PHE A 100 -3.26 11.88 17.46
CA PHE A 100 -3.77 10.75 18.25
C PHE A 100 -4.36 9.63 17.39
N ASN A 101 -5.06 9.96 16.31
CA ASN A 101 -5.74 8.97 15.47
C ASN A 101 -5.92 9.49 14.03
N SER A 102 -6.60 8.72 13.21
CA SER A 102 -7.18 9.17 11.93
C SER A 102 -8.70 9.18 12.03
N PRO A 103 -9.43 9.85 11.12
CA PRO A 103 -10.89 9.81 11.09
C PRO A 103 -11.42 8.36 11.10
N ASN A 104 -10.83 7.51 10.24
CA ASN A 104 -10.96 6.06 10.32
C ASN A 104 -9.62 5.47 10.78
N GLY A 105 -9.54 5.12 12.06
CA GLY A 105 -8.35 4.56 12.68
C GLY A 105 -8.14 3.07 12.34
N PRO A 106 -7.05 2.44 12.83
CA PRO A 106 -6.78 1.02 12.59
C PRO A 106 -7.93 0.09 13.00
N VAL A 107 -8.66 0.39 14.09
CA VAL A 107 -9.80 -0.42 14.56
C VAL A 107 -10.96 -0.36 13.57
N ASN A 108 -11.44 0.84 13.22
CA ASN A 108 -12.51 1.02 12.23
C ASN A 108 -12.12 0.39 10.88
N MET A 109 -10.87 0.58 10.43
CA MET A 109 -10.40 -0.01 9.18
C MET A 109 -10.39 -1.55 9.20
N ALA A 110 -10.05 -2.19 10.33
CA ALA A 110 -10.13 -3.64 10.46
C ALA A 110 -11.59 -4.12 10.40
N ALA A 111 -12.51 -3.41 11.06
CA ALA A 111 -13.94 -3.68 11.02
C ALA A 111 -14.52 -3.55 9.60
N PHE A 112 -14.26 -2.44 8.90
CA PHE A 112 -14.68 -2.26 7.51
C PHE A 112 -14.12 -3.34 6.59
N THR A 113 -12.87 -3.74 6.80
CA THR A 113 -12.25 -4.82 6.01
C THR A 113 -12.94 -6.15 6.28
N ALA A 114 -13.29 -6.46 7.53
CA ALA A 114 -14.03 -7.66 7.91
C ALA A 114 -15.45 -7.67 7.31
N GLN A 115 -16.18 -6.56 7.40
CA GLN A 115 -17.51 -6.42 6.80
C GLN A 115 -17.48 -6.61 5.28
N ASN A 116 -16.52 -5.97 4.61
CA ASN A 116 -16.35 -6.08 3.16
C ASN A 116 -15.93 -7.49 2.73
N HIS A 117 -15.15 -8.18 3.55
CA HIS A 117 -14.77 -9.56 3.33
C HIS A 117 -15.99 -10.49 3.44
N LEU A 118 -16.72 -10.43 4.56
CA LEU A 118 -17.90 -11.29 4.82
C LEU A 118 -19.02 -11.11 3.80
N SER A 119 -19.30 -9.87 3.41
CA SER A 119 -20.31 -9.56 2.40
C SER A 119 -19.89 -9.91 0.97
N ASN A 120 -18.67 -10.42 0.77
CA ASN A 120 -18.04 -10.63 -0.54
C ASN A 120 -17.96 -9.33 -1.39
N PHE A 121 -18.10 -8.15 -0.76
CA PHE A 121 -17.90 -6.86 -1.42
C PHE A 121 -16.43 -6.69 -1.84
N SER A 122 -15.51 -7.13 -0.99
CA SER A 122 -14.07 -7.16 -1.24
C SER A 122 -13.44 -8.41 -0.60
N PRO A 123 -13.63 -9.59 -1.19
CA PRO A 123 -13.03 -10.83 -0.68
C PRO A 123 -11.51 -10.71 -0.65
N SER A 124 -10.92 -11.32 0.36
CA SER A 124 -9.49 -11.27 0.58
C SER A 124 -8.96 -12.57 1.14
N ILE A 125 -7.70 -12.86 0.86
CA ILE A 125 -6.98 -14.00 1.43
C ILE A 125 -5.92 -13.52 2.42
N LEU A 126 -5.69 -14.29 3.48
CA LEU A 126 -4.59 -14.01 4.40
C LEU A 126 -3.27 -14.45 3.79
N ALA A 127 -2.18 -13.77 4.14
CA ALA A 127 -0.84 -14.15 3.69
C ALA A 127 -0.48 -15.61 4.06
N LYS A 128 -0.97 -16.12 5.19
CA LYS A 128 -0.75 -17.52 5.60
C LYS A 128 -1.44 -18.56 4.70
N ASP A 129 -2.51 -18.16 4.02
CA ASP A 129 -3.31 -19.05 3.16
C ASP A 129 -2.98 -18.81 1.67
N LEU A 130 -2.04 -17.90 1.39
CA LEU A 130 -1.65 -17.49 0.04
C LEU A 130 -1.13 -18.66 -0.80
N GLU A 131 -0.27 -19.49 -0.23
CA GLU A 131 0.33 -20.63 -0.93
C GLU A 131 -0.72 -21.65 -1.35
N THR A 132 -1.55 -22.10 -0.42
CA THR A 132 -2.68 -22.98 -0.71
C THR A 132 -3.58 -22.39 -1.79
N PHE A 133 -3.95 -21.11 -1.66
CA PHE A 133 -4.79 -20.42 -2.63
C PHE A 133 -4.16 -20.39 -4.03
N VAL A 134 -2.87 -20.03 -4.15
CA VAL A 134 -2.18 -19.95 -5.44
C VAL A 134 -2.07 -21.34 -6.09
N LEU A 135 -1.81 -22.38 -5.32
CA LEU A 135 -1.73 -23.76 -5.82
C LEU A 135 -3.09 -24.29 -6.28
N GLU A 136 -4.16 -23.99 -5.56
CA GLU A 136 -5.52 -24.46 -5.88
C GLU A 136 -6.18 -23.68 -7.01
N LYS A 137 -6.08 -22.35 -6.99
CA LYS A 137 -6.78 -21.46 -7.91
C LYS A 137 -5.97 -21.07 -9.15
N GLN A 138 -4.65 -21.23 -9.10
CA GLN A 138 -3.72 -20.78 -10.15
C GLN A 138 -4.07 -19.38 -10.70
N PRO A 139 -4.18 -18.36 -9.82
CA PRO A 139 -4.75 -17.08 -10.18
C PRO A 139 -3.79 -16.28 -11.09
N ILE A 140 -4.37 -15.36 -11.86
CA ILE A 140 -3.63 -14.26 -12.46
C ILE A 140 -3.25 -13.30 -11.32
N ALA A 141 -2.02 -13.42 -10.82
CA ALA A 141 -1.50 -12.52 -9.79
C ALA A 141 -1.09 -11.19 -10.42
N ILE A 142 -1.65 -10.10 -9.91
CA ILE A 142 -1.39 -8.72 -10.37
C ILE A 142 -0.90 -7.89 -9.19
N ASP A 143 0.35 -7.42 -9.29
CA ASP A 143 0.95 -6.52 -8.32
C ASP A 143 0.78 -5.06 -8.76
N LEU A 144 0.07 -4.29 -7.94
CA LEU A 144 -0.34 -2.90 -8.17
C LEU A 144 0.67 -1.88 -7.62
N ARG A 145 1.77 -2.35 -7.01
CA ARG A 145 2.84 -1.49 -6.50
C ARG A 145 3.62 -0.88 -7.65
N ASP A 146 4.33 0.20 -7.39
CA ASP A 146 5.16 0.83 -8.40
C ASP A 146 6.26 -0.15 -8.90
N PRO A 147 6.72 -0.01 -10.15
CA PRO A 147 7.61 -0.99 -10.77
C PRO A 147 8.97 -1.09 -10.09
N ILE A 148 9.41 -0.05 -9.40
CA ILE A 148 10.69 -0.02 -8.70
C ILE A 148 10.58 -0.82 -7.41
N THR A 149 9.57 -0.55 -6.59
CA THR A 149 9.25 -1.33 -5.39
C THR A 149 9.03 -2.80 -5.72
N PHE A 150 8.30 -3.07 -6.81
CA PHE A 150 8.08 -4.42 -7.33
C PHE A 150 9.39 -5.13 -7.73
N GLY A 151 10.28 -4.43 -8.43
CA GLY A 151 11.57 -4.97 -8.87
C GLY A 151 12.52 -5.31 -7.72
N LYS A 152 12.38 -4.64 -6.57
CA LYS A 152 13.17 -4.94 -5.36
C LYS A 152 12.66 -6.18 -4.62
N ALA A 153 11.35 -6.34 -4.50
CA ALA A 153 10.74 -7.39 -3.71
C ALA A 153 9.31 -7.67 -4.18
N SER A 154 9.00 -8.91 -4.54
CA SER A 154 7.71 -9.29 -5.12
C SER A 154 7.44 -10.80 -4.97
N LEU A 155 6.19 -11.19 -5.21
CA LEU A 155 5.82 -12.59 -5.43
C LEU A 155 6.24 -12.99 -6.84
N ARG A 156 7.14 -13.95 -6.98
CA ARG A 156 7.60 -14.40 -8.30
C ARG A 156 6.44 -14.93 -9.15
N GLY A 157 6.44 -14.56 -10.43
CA GLY A 157 5.37 -14.93 -11.36
C GLY A 157 4.15 -13.99 -11.34
N SER A 158 4.14 -12.97 -10.47
CA SER A 158 3.11 -11.92 -10.53
C SER A 158 3.40 -10.89 -11.62
N ASN A 159 2.33 -10.28 -12.14
CA ASN A 159 2.36 -9.27 -13.20
C ASN A 159 2.28 -7.87 -12.58
N ASN A 160 3.29 -7.03 -12.81
CA ASN A 160 3.25 -5.67 -12.27
C ASN A 160 2.47 -4.71 -13.18
N LEU A 161 1.25 -4.34 -12.75
CA LEU A 161 0.36 -3.47 -13.52
C LEU A 161 -0.27 -2.41 -12.63
N SER A 162 -0.33 -1.17 -13.10
CA SER A 162 -1.01 -0.09 -12.39
C SER A 162 -2.53 -0.18 -12.55
N GLN A 163 -3.28 0.42 -11.62
CA GLN A 163 -4.73 0.58 -11.77
C GLN A 163 -5.13 1.24 -13.09
N ALA A 164 -4.36 2.24 -13.55
CA ALA A 164 -4.63 2.93 -14.80
C ALA A 164 -4.48 1.96 -15.99
N MET A 165 -3.37 1.22 -16.05
CA MET A 165 -3.15 0.24 -17.12
C MET A 165 -4.23 -0.85 -17.13
N LEU A 166 -4.66 -1.33 -15.96
CA LEU A 166 -5.75 -2.29 -15.87
C LEU A 166 -7.07 -1.72 -16.39
N ARG A 167 -7.42 -0.49 -15.99
CA ARG A 167 -8.63 0.20 -16.45
C ARG A 167 -8.65 0.38 -17.96
N ASP A 168 -7.51 0.75 -18.54
CA ASP A 168 -7.39 1.05 -19.97
C ASP A 168 -7.31 -0.23 -20.83
N ASN A 169 -7.15 -1.40 -20.22
CA ASN A 169 -6.96 -2.69 -20.90
C ASN A 169 -7.83 -3.81 -20.29
N LEU A 170 -9.01 -3.47 -19.77
CA LEU A 170 -9.92 -4.45 -19.15
C LEU A 170 -10.30 -5.60 -20.10
N ASP A 171 -10.48 -5.27 -21.37
CA ASP A 171 -10.79 -6.19 -22.47
C ASP A 171 -9.69 -7.25 -22.71
N LYS A 172 -8.45 -6.97 -22.28
CA LYS A 172 -7.31 -7.87 -22.46
C LYS A 172 -7.09 -8.80 -21.27
N ILE A 173 -7.81 -8.60 -20.16
CA ILE A 173 -7.68 -9.47 -18.99
C ILE A 173 -8.49 -10.75 -19.25
N PRO A 174 -7.88 -11.95 -19.17
CA PRO A 174 -8.58 -13.21 -19.39
C PRO A 174 -9.79 -13.36 -18.47
N GLN A 175 -10.94 -13.68 -19.05
CA GLN A 175 -12.17 -13.97 -18.30
C GLN A 175 -12.13 -15.39 -17.71
N GLY A 176 -12.94 -15.64 -16.68
CA GLY A 176 -13.09 -16.97 -16.07
C GLY A 176 -11.88 -17.49 -15.30
N HIS A 177 -10.88 -16.64 -15.05
CA HIS A 177 -9.74 -16.96 -14.20
C HIS A 177 -9.81 -16.16 -12.90
N ALA A 178 -9.41 -16.78 -11.79
CA ALA A 178 -9.24 -16.06 -10.54
C ALA A 178 -8.16 -14.99 -10.68
N ILE A 179 -8.41 -13.79 -10.18
CA ILE A 179 -7.46 -12.68 -10.16
C ILE A 179 -7.06 -12.42 -8.71
N LEU A 180 -5.75 -12.40 -8.45
CA LEU A 180 -5.20 -12.07 -7.14
C LEU A 180 -4.51 -10.71 -7.19
N LEU A 181 -5.01 -9.75 -6.42
CA LEU A 181 -4.47 -8.39 -6.36
C LEU A 181 -3.53 -8.25 -5.16
N ILE A 182 -2.34 -7.71 -5.43
CA ILE A 182 -1.31 -7.41 -4.44
C ILE A 182 -1.05 -5.90 -4.48
N SER A 183 -1.14 -5.22 -3.34
CA SER A 183 -0.67 -3.85 -3.16
C SER A 183 0.14 -3.74 -1.87
N ASP A 184 0.66 -2.57 -1.51
CA ASP A 184 1.53 -2.43 -0.32
C ASP A 184 0.88 -2.92 0.97
N ASP A 185 -0.36 -2.50 1.22
CA ASP A 185 -1.11 -2.73 2.47
C ASP A 185 -2.56 -3.20 2.24
N GLY A 186 -2.89 -3.57 1.01
CA GLY A 186 -4.23 -4.02 0.59
C GLY A 186 -5.22 -2.91 0.20
N GLN A 187 -4.95 -1.63 0.47
CA GLN A 187 -5.92 -0.55 0.19
C GLN A 187 -6.14 -0.32 -1.31
N LYS A 188 -5.05 -0.21 -2.08
CA LYS A 188 -5.14 -0.07 -3.55
C LYS A 188 -5.74 -1.34 -4.19
N GLY A 189 -5.42 -2.52 -3.63
CA GLY A 189 -6.02 -3.79 -4.01
C GLY A 189 -7.54 -3.80 -3.86
N HIS A 190 -8.08 -3.27 -2.76
CA HIS A 190 -9.53 -3.11 -2.58
C HIS A 190 -10.18 -2.26 -3.68
N VAL A 191 -9.59 -1.10 -4.00
CA VAL A 191 -10.13 -0.19 -5.04
C VAL A 191 -10.14 -0.86 -6.40
N VAL A 192 -9.05 -1.54 -6.78
CA VAL A 192 -8.94 -2.25 -8.05
C VAL A 192 -9.87 -3.47 -8.08
N LEU A 193 -10.04 -4.18 -6.96
CA LEU A 193 -11.00 -5.27 -6.83
C LEU A 193 -12.40 -4.78 -7.17
N ARG A 194 -12.83 -3.65 -6.58
CA ARG A 194 -14.15 -3.06 -6.85
C ARG A 194 -14.31 -2.63 -8.30
N MET A 195 -13.25 -2.10 -8.90
CA MET A 195 -13.22 -1.75 -10.32
C MET A 195 -13.42 -2.99 -11.21
N LEU A 196 -12.68 -4.08 -10.94
CA LEU A 196 -12.79 -5.32 -11.71
C LEU A 196 -14.15 -6.00 -11.50
N LYS A 197 -14.64 -6.11 -10.25
CA LYS A 197 -15.99 -6.63 -9.99
C LYS A 197 -17.08 -5.82 -10.71
N GLY A 198 -16.95 -4.50 -10.73
CA GLY A 198 -17.86 -3.62 -11.47
C GLY A 198 -17.79 -3.79 -13.00
N ALA A 199 -16.66 -4.29 -13.52
CA ALA A 199 -16.47 -4.61 -14.93
C ALA A 199 -16.88 -6.06 -15.30
N GLY A 200 -17.43 -6.84 -14.35
CA GLY A 200 -17.93 -8.19 -14.60
C GLY A 200 -16.99 -9.33 -14.22
N PHE A 201 -15.82 -9.05 -13.63
CA PHE A 201 -14.94 -10.11 -13.13
C PHE A 201 -15.47 -10.67 -11.81
N GLU A 202 -15.79 -11.96 -11.77
CA GLU A 202 -16.44 -12.58 -10.60
C GLU A 202 -15.43 -13.00 -9.52
N GLU A 203 -14.38 -13.72 -9.91
CA GLU A 203 -13.35 -14.27 -9.02
C GLU A 203 -12.16 -13.31 -8.87
N VAL A 204 -12.36 -12.21 -8.14
CA VAL A 204 -11.29 -11.24 -7.84
C VAL A 204 -11.04 -11.18 -6.34
N TYR A 205 -9.80 -11.41 -5.93
CA TYR A 205 -9.38 -11.49 -4.53
C TYR A 205 -8.26 -10.50 -4.23
N ASN A 206 -8.30 -9.92 -3.04
CA ASN A 206 -7.22 -9.07 -2.53
C ASN A 206 -6.35 -9.84 -1.53
N VAL A 207 -5.07 -9.50 -1.41
CA VAL A 207 -4.28 -9.98 -0.26
C VAL A 207 -4.56 -9.09 0.95
N SER A 208 -5.09 -9.67 2.02
CA SER A 208 -5.35 -8.97 3.28
C SER A 208 -4.02 -8.46 3.87
N GLY A 209 -3.93 -7.15 4.11
CA GLY A 209 -2.69 -6.49 4.51
C GLY A 209 -1.61 -6.38 3.43
N GLY A 210 -1.90 -6.78 2.19
CA GLY A 210 -1.02 -6.59 1.03
C GLY A 210 0.33 -7.31 1.10
N TYR A 211 1.27 -6.86 0.28
CA TYR A 211 2.62 -7.40 0.20
C TYR A 211 3.36 -7.31 1.54
N LEU A 212 3.09 -6.29 2.36
CA LEU A 212 3.68 -6.20 3.70
C LEU A 212 3.29 -7.40 4.60
N SER A 213 2.08 -7.93 4.45
CA SER A 213 1.68 -9.18 5.13
C SER A 213 2.36 -10.41 4.54
N ILE A 214 2.51 -10.48 3.21
CA ILE A 214 3.25 -11.56 2.52
C ILE A 214 4.70 -11.60 3.00
N GLU A 215 5.39 -10.47 2.96
CA GLU A 215 6.80 -10.35 3.35
C GLU A 215 6.99 -10.78 4.81
N ARG A 216 6.12 -10.30 5.71
CA ARG A 216 6.19 -10.66 7.14
C ARG A 216 5.95 -12.14 7.37
N HIS A 217 5.00 -12.74 6.65
CA HIS A 217 4.77 -14.18 6.72
C HIS A 217 5.98 -14.96 6.20
N ALA A 218 6.51 -14.59 5.03
CA ALA A 218 7.68 -15.21 4.44
C ALA A 218 8.93 -15.12 5.35
N ARG A 219 9.11 -14.00 6.06
CA ARG A 219 10.21 -13.84 7.03
C ARG A 219 10.02 -14.67 8.31
N ALA A 220 8.79 -14.79 8.79
CA ALA A 220 8.51 -15.41 10.08
C ALA A 220 8.35 -16.93 9.99
N ILE A 221 7.74 -17.42 8.91
CA ILE A 221 7.35 -18.82 8.73
C ILE A 221 7.92 -19.36 7.41
N GLY A 222 7.83 -18.58 6.33
CA GLY A 222 8.23 -19.00 4.99
C GLY A 222 7.07 -19.60 4.18
N TYR A 223 7.35 -19.83 2.90
CA TYR A 223 6.49 -20.55 1.97
C TYR A 223 7.28 -21.75 1.42
N VAL A 224 6.61 -22.86 1.11
CA VAL A 224 7.25 -24.11 0.66
C VAL A 224 7.48 -24.11 -0.85
N HIS A 225 6.49 -23.60 -1.59
CA HIS A 225 6.37 -23.63 -3.04
C HIS A 225 6.37 -22.24 -3.68
N LEU A 226 6.04 -21.19 -2.92
CA LEU A 226 6.12 -19.81 -3.40
C LEU A 226 7.50 -19.20 -3.20
N ASP A 227 8.01 -18.55 -4.25
CA ASP A 227 9.20 -17.73 -4.21
C ASP A 227 8.81 -16.26 -4.00
N VAL A 228 9.11 -15.73 -2.82
CA VAL A 228 8.87 -14.34 -2.45
C VAL A 228 10.21 -13.65 -2.26
N SER A 229 10.59 -12.78 -3.19
CA SER A 229 11.76 -11.91 -3.04
C SER A 229 11.46 -10.88 -1.97
N LEU A 230 12.34 -10.70 -0.97
CA LEU A 230 12.13 -9.83 0.20
C LEU A 230 12.98 -8.57 0.10
N PHE A 231 12.53 -7.47 0.73
CA PHE A 231 13.37 -6.27 0.84
C PHE A 231 14.68 -6.57 1.60
N PRO A 232 15.78 -5.86 1.30
CA PRO A 232 16.99 -6.00 2.10
C PRO A 232 16.75 -5.56 3.55
N ILE A 233 17.40 -6.23 4.49
CA ILE A 233 17.33 -5.84 5.91
C ILE A 233 18.29 -4.67 6.13
N GLU A 234 17.74 -3.51 6.49
CA GLU A 234 18.55 -2.40 6.97
C GLU A 234 19.11 -2.72 8.36
N LYS A 235 20.44 -2.83 8.47
CA LYS A 235 21.12 -3.02 9.75
C LYS A 235 21.11 -1.70 10.52
N LYS A 236 20.38 -1.66 11.63
CA LYS A 236 20.42 -0.52 12.55
C LYS A 236 21.69 -0.57 13.41
N SER A 237 22.43 0.55 13.44
CA SER A 237 23.59 0.78 14.31
C SER A 237 23.14 1.51 15.58
N VAL A 238 23.73 1.15 16.74
CA VAL A 238 23.49 1.84 18.03
C VAL A 238 24.14 3.22 18.06
N LYS A 239 25.18 3.44 17.26
CA LYS A 239 25.71 4.79 17.03
C LYS A 239 24.75 5.50 16.09
N LYS A 240 23.94 6.41 16.65
CA LYS A 240 23.27 7.46 15.89
C LYS A 240 24.34 8.35 15.27
N GLU A 241 24.98 7.89 14.21
CA GLU A 241 25.42 8.82 13.20
C GLU A 241 24.12 9.42 12.65
N LYS A 242 23.91 10.72 12.92
CA LYS A 242 23.02 11.48 12.07
C LYS A 242 23.61 11.32 10.68
N SER A 243 23.04 10.43 9.88
CA SER A 243 23.13 10.60 8.44
C SER A 243 22.39 11.91 8.19
N VAL A 244 23.14 13.01 8.27
CA VAL A 244 22.88 14.14 7.41
C VAL A 244 22.85 13.49 6.05
N VAL A 245 21.66 13.37 5.47
CA VAL A 245 21.58 13.26 4.03
C VAL A 245 22.19 14.58 3.61
N GLU A 246 23.49 14.55 3.30
CA GLU A 246 24.05 15.59 2.46
C GLU A 246 23.12 15.55 1.25
N GLU A 247 22.34 16.61 1.10
CA GLU A 247 21.84 16.99 -0.20
C GLU A 247 23.11 17.14 -1.04
N GLU A 248 23.54 16.05 -1.67
CA GLU A 248 24.35 16.17 -2.85
C GLU A 248 23.45 16.96 -3.80
N GLU A 249 23.67 18.27 -3.82
CA GLU A 249 23.44 19.08 -5.00
C GLU A 249 24.23 18.39 -6.12
N ALA A 250 23.61 17.39 -6.74
CA ALA A 250 24.01 16.96 -8.04
C ALA A 250 23.90 18.21 -8.89
N GLU A 251 25.04 18.82 -9.22
CA GLU A 251 25.16 19.74 -10.35
C GLU A 251 24.74 18.94 -11.59
N GLU A 252 23.43 18.84 -11.80
CA GLU A 252 22.85 18.13 -12.93
C GLU A 252 23.07 19.00 -14.15
N THR A 253 24.15 18.67 -14.84
CA THR A 253 24.39 19.12 -16.20
C THR A 253 23.23 18.57 -17.03
N ILE A 254 22.26 19.43 -17.36
CA ILE A 254 21.17 19.11 -18.29
C ILE A 254 21.85 18.63 -19.58
N ALA A 255 21.77 17.33 -19.87
CA ALA A 255 22.29 16.77 -21.10
C ALA A 255 21.69 17.56 -22.27
N SER A 256 22.55 18.10 -23.14
CA SER A 256 22.13 19.08 -24.15
C SER A 256 21.26 18.48 -25.25
N ASP A 257 21.00 17.17 -25.25
CA ASP A 257 20.19 16.51 -26.26
C ASP A 257 19.13 15.58 -25.63
N GLY A 258 17.84 15.85 -25.90
CA GLY A 258 16.70 15.07 -25.42
C GLY A 258 15.69 15.83 -24.51
N PRO A 259 14.47 15.29 -24.31
CA PRO A 259 13.47 15.91 -23.45
C PRO A 259 13.93 15.95 -21.98
N VAL A 260 13.58 17.02 -21.27
CA VAL A 260 13.75 17.10 -19.80
C VAL A 260 12.67 16.23 -19.16
N ILE A 261 13.05 15.28 -18.32
CA ILE A 261 12.13 14.38 -17.65
C ILE A 261 11.97 14.84 -16.20
N LEU A 262 10.77 15.28 -15.83
CA LEU A 262 10.46 15.79 -14.49
C LEU A 262 9.63 14.81 -13.68
N ASP A 263 10.18 14.42 -12.54
CA ASP A 263 9.47 13.67 -11.52
C ASP A 263 8.88 14.63 -10.48
N VAL A 264 7.55 14.77 -10.48
CA VAL A 264 6.84 15.63 -9.52
C VAL A 264 6.40 14.92 -8.25
N ARG A 265 7.03 13.78 -7.94
CA ARG A 265 6.88 13.10 -6.65
C ARG A 265 7.69 13.80 -5.56
N THR A 266 7.44 13.39 -4.31
CA THR A 266 8.24 13.88 -3.18
C THR A 266 9.71 13.38 -3.29
N PRO A 267 10.69 14.09 -2.70
CA PRO A 267 12.08 13.64 -2.67
C PRO A 267 12.25 12.23 -2.10
N MET A 268 11.45 11.88 -1.08
CA MET A 268 11.44 10.53 -0.51
C MET A 268 10.99 9.47 -1.52
N GLU A 269 9.93 9.73 -2.31
CA GLU A 269 9.49 8.83 -3.37
C GLU A 269 10.54 8.70 -4.48
N PHE A 270 11.26 9.77 -4.80
CA PHE A 270 12.31 9.79 -5.80
C PHE A 270 13.57 9.03 -5.34
N ALA A 271 14.00 9.22 -4.10
CA ALA A 271 15.14 8.54 -3.49
C ALA A 271 14.92 7.02 -3.37
N MET A 272 13.67 6.57 -3.24
CA MET A 272 13.34 5.14 -3.34
C MET A 272 13.51 4.57 -4.75
N GLY A 273 13.70 5.44 -5.75
CA GLY A 273 14.00 5.15 -7.14
C GLY A 273 13.08 5.93 -8.07
N ALA A 274 13.58 6.22 -9.27
CA ALA A 274 12.91 7.04 -10.27
C ALA A 274 13.14 6.52 -11.69
N TYR A 275 12.48 7.16 -12.66
CA TYR A 275 12.80 6.93 -14.06
C TYR A 275 14.25 7.39 -14.33
N PRO A 276 15.09 6.56 -14.96
CA PRO A 276 16.48 6.90 -15.28
C PRO A 276 16.63 8.26 -15.98
N GLY A 277 17.48 9.13 -15.44
CA GLY A 277 17.73 10.48 -15.96
C GLY A 277 16.63 11.51 -15.68
N ALA A 278 15.67 11.19 -14.80
CA ALA A 278 14.67 12.17 -14.36
C ALA A 278 15.22 13.09 -13.27
N ILE A 279 14.77 14.34 -13.30
CA ILE A 279 15.05 15.37 -12.29
C ILE A 279 13.87 15.41 -11.32
N ASN A 280 14.13 15.39 -10.01
CA ASN A 280 13.05 15.55 -9.03
C ASN A 280 12.73 17.02 -8.79
N VAL A 281 11.48 17.39 -9.06
CA VAL A 281 10.95 18.70 -8.72
C VAL A 281 9.57 18.49 -8.14
N GLY A 282 9.45 18.50 -6.81
CA GLY A 282 8.18 18.30 -6.12
C GLY A 282 7.09 19.20 -6.70
N LEU A 283 5.85 18.69 -6.76
CA LEU A 283 4.75 19.45 -7.37
C LEU A 283 4.55 20.84 -6.76
N ASP A 284 4.80 20.97 -5.45
CA ASP A 284 4.69 22.22 -4.70
C ASP A 284 5.81 23.22 -5.08
N ASP A 285 6.98 22.72 -5.46
CA ASP A 285 8.16 23.51 -5.85
C ASP A 285 8.21 23.81 -7.36
N LEU A 286 7.38 23.12 -8.14
CA LEU A 286 7.40 23.15 -9.61
C LEU A 286 7.23 24.56 -10.17
N GLN A 287 6.39 25.40 -9.55
CA GLN A 287 6.18 26.77 -10.00
C GLN A 287 7.44 27.63 -9.82
N SER A 288 8.11 27.53 -8.69
CA SER A 288 9.34 28.27 -8.40
C SER A 288 10.48 27.79 -9.30
N TRP A 289 10.65 26.47 -9.43
CA TRP A 289 11.62 25.86 -10.34
C TRP A 289 11.41 26.32 -11.80
N ALA A 290 10.16 26.35 -12.24
CA ALA A 290 9.80 26.74 -13.61
C ALA A 290 10.13 28.20 -13.94
N GLN A 291 10.24 29.10 -12.95
CA GLN A 291 10.63 30.49 -13.20
C GLN A 291 12.11 30.63 -13.58
N GLY A 292 12.97 29.69 -13.19
CA GLY A 292 14.39 29.70 -13.50
C GLY A 292 14.75 29.34 -14.96
N PHE A 293 13.78 28.94 -15.77
CA PHE A 293 14.00 28.57 -17.17
C PHE A 293 13.80 29.75 -18.12
N GLU A 294 14.82 30.11 -18.89
CA GLU A 294 14.70 31.09 -19.97
C GLU A 294 14.07 30.49 -21.24
N ASP A 295 14.46 29.27 -21.61
CA ASP A 295 13.90 28.56 -22.77
C ASP A 295 12.62 27.79 -22.41
N LYS A 296 11.47 28.38 -22.74
CA LYS A 296 10.15 27.78 -22.56
C LYS A 296 9.73 26.82 -23.68
N ASN A 297 10.55 26.67 -24.73
CA ASN A 297 10.27 25.77 -25.86
C ASN A 297 10.93 24.40 -25.71
N ARG A 298 11.76 24.20 -24.68
CA ARG A 298 12.36 22.88 -24.42
C ARG A 298 11.26 21.85 -24.15
N LYS A 299 11.37 20.68 -24.78
CA LYS A 299 10.48 19.56 -24.52
C LYS A 299 10.60 19.08 -23.07
N ILE A 300 9.48 19.05 -22.34
CA ILE A 300 9.39 18.57 -20.97
C ILE A 300 8.40 17.41 -20.88
N ILE A 301 8.81 16.29 -20.28
CA ILE A 301 7.94 15.17 -19.94
C ILE A 301 7.77 15.13 -18.42
N VAL A 302 6.57 15.42 -17.93
CA VAL A 302 6.27 15.42 -16.49
C VAL A 302 5.57 14.12 -16.11
N TYR A 303 6.03 13.44 -15.08
CA TYR A 303 5.39 12.23 -14.56
C TYR A 303 5.31 12.22 -13.03
N CYS A 304 4.47 11.34 -12.48
CA CYS A 304 4.43 11.11 -11.03
C CYS A 304 4.15 9.64 -10.72
N ALA A 305 3.72 9.30 -9.51
CA ALA A 305 3.41 7.90 -9.17
C ALA A 305 2.27 7.30 -10.02
N SER A 306 1.13 8.00 -10.14
CA SER A 306 -0.11 7.48 -10.76
C SER A 306 -0.62 8.28 -11.96
N GLY A 307 -0.03 9.44 -12.26
CA GLY A 307 -0.46 10.36 -13.32
C GLY A 307 -1.32 11.55 -12.86
N ALA A 308 -1.82 11.55 -11.62
CA ALA A 308 -2.65 12.66 -11.12
C ALA A 308 -1.84 13.96 -10.92
N ARG A 309 -0.74 13.89 -10.17
CA ARG A 309 0.15 15.04 -9.92
C ARG A 309 0.79 15.58 -11.19
N SER A 310 1.20 14.71 -12.12
CA SER A 310 1.78 15.14 -13.39
C SER A 310 0.78 15.83 -14.30
N SER A 311 -0.50 15.42 -14.26
CA SER A 311 -1.58 16.13 -14.96
C SER A 311 -1.73 17.58 -14.47
N TYR A 312 -1.57 17.80 -13.15
CA TYR A 312 -1.55 19.15 -12.57
C TYR A 312 -0.25 19.90 -12.90
N GLY A 313 0.90 19.24 -12.77
CA GLY A 313 2.20 19.82 -13.10
C GLY A 313 2.29 20.30 -14.55
N MET A 314 1.77 19.52 -15.50
CA MET A 314 1.66 19.93 -16.90
C MET A 314 0.83 21.20 -17.07
N ARG A 315 -0.28 21.36 -16.32
CA ARG A 315 -1.10 22.57 -16.37
C ARG A 315 -0.36 23.79 -15.82
N ILE A 316 0.37 23.63 -14.70
CA ILE A 316 1.22 24.68 -14.13
C ILE A 316 2.24 25.15 -15.18
N LEU A 317 3.00 24.23 -15.77
CA LEU A 317 4.03 24.58 -16.74
C LEU A 317 3.44 25.28 -17.98
N ARG A 318 2.30 24.80 -18.50
CA ARG A 318 1.63 25.47 -19.63
C ARG A 318 1.14 26.88 -19.28
N GLN A 319 0.63 27.09 -18.06
CA GLN A 319 0.23 28.42 -17.59
C GLN A 319 1.42 29.38 -17.46
N LEU A 320 2.62 28.85 -17.15
CA LEU A 320 3.88 29.60 -17.07
C LEU A 320 4.56 29.79 -18.44
N GLY A 321 3.88 29.42 -19.54
CA GLY A 321 4.33 29.70 -20.91
C GLY A 321 5.17 28.59 -21.56
N PHE A 322 5.34 27.43 -20.92
CA PHE A 322 6.00 26.29 -21.56
C PHE A 322 5.11 25.71 -22.66
N THR A 323 5.65 25.59 -23.88
CA THR A 323 4.89 25.26 -25.08
C THR A 323 4.90 23.76 -25.42
N ASP A 324 6.00 23.07 -25.12
CA ASP A 324 6.19 21.63 -25.39
C ASP A 324 6.24 20.81 -24.10
N VAL A 325 5.08 20.67 -23.45
CA VAL A 325 4.91 19.89 -22.22
C VAL A 325 4.02 18.67 -22.46
N GLU A 326 4.59 17.50 -22.22
CA GLU A 326 3.94 16.20 -22.30
C GLU A 326 3.66 15.65 -20.89
N ASN A 327 2.45 15.12 -20.67
CA ASN A 327 2.15 14.35 -19.48
C ASN A 327 2.58 12.90 -19.69
N GLY A 328 3.69 12.50 -19.05
CA GLY A 328 4.21 11.14 -19.06
C GLY A 328 3.35 10.13 -18.28
N GLY A 329 2.38 10.62 -17.49
CA GLY A 329 1.49 9.79 -16.69
C GLY A 329 2.11 9.31 -15.37
N GLY A 330 1.83 8.07 -15.00
CA GLY A 330 2.40 7.42 -13.83
C GLY A 330 3.74 6.75 -14.11
N LEU A 331 4.43 6.35 -13.05
CA LEU A 331 5.75 5.71 -13.15
C LEU A 331 5.71 4.41 -13.96
N HIS A 332 4.61 3.65 -13.91
CA HIS A 332 4.43 2.48 -14.77
C HIS A 332 4.43 2.83 -16.25
N GLN A 333 3.69 3.86 -16.65
CA GLN A 333 3.68 4.29 -18.06
C GLN A 333 5.06 4.78 -18.49
N MET A 334 5.75 5.51 -17.63
CA MET A 334 7.12 5.95 -17.91
C MET A 334 8.05 4.76 -18.10
N MET A 335 8.11 3.82 -17.15
CA MET A 335 8.97 2.65 -17.24
C MET A 335 8.64 1.75 -18.44
N ALA A 336 7.38 1.69 -18.86
CA ALA A 336 6.98 0.95 -20.06
C ALA A 336 7.56 1.56 -21.36
N ARG A 337 7.90 2.86 -21.39
CA ARG A 337 8.50 3.55 -22.54
C ARG A 337 9.99 3.25 -22.74
N GLN A 338 10.65 2.59 -21.78
CA GLN A 338 12.07 2.21 -21.90
C GLN A 338 12.32 0.98 -22.78
N ARG A 339 11.26 0.29 -23.20
CA ARG A 339 11.33 -0.94 -23.98
C ARG A 339 11.38 -0.67 -25.48
#